data_AF-A0A8D3WL85-F1
#
_entry.id   AF-A0A8D3WL85-F1
#
_cell.length_a   1.000
_cell.length_b   1.000
_cell.length_c   1.000
_cell.angle_alpha   90.00
_cell.angle_beta   90.00
_cell.angle_gamma   90.00
#
_symmetry.space_group_name_H-M   'P 1'
#
loop_
_entity.id
_entity.type
_entity.pdbx_description
1 polymer ?
#
loop_
_entity_poly.entity_id
_entity_poly.type
_entity_poly.pdbx_seq_one_letter_code
_entity_poly.pdbx_strand_id
1 'polypeptide(L)'
;MELQALPSRIGQVRRIISAQLRYWHLDPLIDHAALGVTELLTNVHRHAQPDKSCTVEVELLLDRLTVSVHDHDPRLPTMGFADSSATSGRGLAMIAAVSESWGVRPSDDAGKVIWFTLSAPSSTTAALHPLPVYGSTTDGPFGPDAAGPLEPSAALIRTRSAVVG
;
A
#
# COMPACT_ATOMS: atom_id res chain seq x y z
N MET A 1 -13.03 0.41 4.10
CA MET A 1 -13.77 1.52 4.76
C MET A 1 -14.72 2.13 3.79
N GLU A 2 -16.02 2.08 4.07
CA GLU A 2 -16.99 2.93 3.38
C GLU A 2 -17.08 4.30 4.06
N LEU A 3 -17.11 5.38 3.27
CA LEU A 3 -17.27 6.73 3.77
C LEU A 3 -17.86 7.67 2.71
N GLN A 4 -18.31 8.85 3.16
CA GLN A 4 -18.49 9.99 2.26
C GLN A 4 -17.20 10.80 2.16
N ALA A 5 -16.73 11.05 0.94
CA ALA A 5 -15.52 11.83 0.64
C ALA A 5 -15.74 13.33 0.93
N LEU A 6 -15.91 13.70 2.20
CA LEU A 6 -15.99 15.07 2.68
C LEU A 6 -14.62 15.52 3.22
N PRO A 7 -14.24 16.82 3.12
CA PRO A 7 -12.92 17.28 3.56
C PRO A 7 -12.51 16.85 4.98
N SER A 8 -13.46 16.84 5.93
CA SER A 8 -13.24 16.36 7.29
C SER A 8 -12.91 14.86 7.37
N ARG A 9 -13.57 14.05 6.55
CA ARG A 9 -13.36 12.60 6.45
C ARG A 9 -12.05 12.26 5.73
N ILE A 10 -11.66 13.02 4.71
CA ILE A 10 -10.37 12.83 4.02
C ILE A 10 -9.20 12.92 5.01
N GLY A 11 -9.22 13.92 5.89
CA GLY A 11 -8.22 14.04 6.96
C GLY A 11 -8.21 12.85 7.93
N GLN A 12 -9.38 12.27 8.20
CA GLN A 12 -9.51 11.05 9.01
C GLN A 12 -8.93 9.83 8.29
N VAL A 13 -9.27 9.62 7.01
CA VAL A 13 -8.73 8.50 6.21
C VAL A 13 -7.20 8.56 6.17
N ARG A 14 -6.63 9.74 5.93
CA ARG A 14 -5.17 9.93 5.93
C ARG A 14 -4.53 9.43 7.23
N ARG A 15 -5.07 9.83 8.39
CA ARG A 15 -4.56 9.37 9.69
C ARG A 15 -4.68 7.87 9.88
N ILE A 16 -5.80 7.28 9.44
CA ILE A 16 -6.02 5.84 9.58
C ILE A 16 -5.04 5.05 8.70
N ILE A 17 -4.87 5.44 7.43
CA ILE A 17 -3.90 4.80 6.53
C ILE A 17 -2.48 4.94 7.06
N SER A 18 -2.09 6.12 7.55
CA SER A 18 -0.78 6.30 8.19
C SER A 18 -0.60 5.36 9.38
N ALA A 19 -1.63 5.20 10.23
CA ALA A 19 -1.56 4.28 11.37
C ALA A 19 -1.45 2.81 10.92
N GLN A 20 -2.20 2.42 9.89
CA GLN A 20 -2.17 1.07 9.33
C GLN A 20 -0.78 0.75 8.74
N LEU A 21 -0.17 1.69 8.03
CA LEU A 21 1.17 1.50 7.46
C LEU A 21 2.25 1.42 8.53
N ARG A 22 2.16 2.20 9.61
CA ARG A 22 3.06 2.02 10.78
C ARG A 22 2.91 0.64 11.40
N TYR A 23 1.67 0.16 11.54
CA TYR A 23 1.40 -1.17 12.05
C TYR A 23 1.97 -2.29 11.16
N TRP A 24 2.09 -2.04 9.86
CA TRP A 24 2.75 -2.94 8.91
C TRP A 24 4.25 -2.71 8.75
N HIS A 25 4.84 -1.77 9.50
CA HIS A 25 6.25 -1.36 9.39
C HIS A 25 6.64 -0.80 8.01
N LEU A 26 5.71 -0.06 7.39
CA LEU A 26 5.87 0.58 6.08
C LEU A 26 5.99 2.10 6.20
N ASP A 27 6.68 2.58 7.23
CA ASP A 27 6.87 4.01 7.52
C ASP A 27 7.32 4.85 6.31
N PRO A 28 8.26 4.40 5.46
CA PRO A 28 8.68 5.16 4.27
C PRO A 28 7.59 5.39 3.22
N LEU A 29 6.50 4.60 3.25
CA LEU A 29 5.40 4.72 2.29
C LEU A 29 4.29 5.68 2.76
N ILE A 30 4.33 6.12 4.03
CA ILE A 30 3.23 6.86 4.64
C ILE A 30 2.91 8.12 3.85
N ASP A 31 3.90 8.94 3.51
CA ASP A 31 3.69 10.22 2.85
C ASP A 31 3.13 10.03 1.42
N HIS A 32 3.68 9.07 0.67
CA HIS A 32 3.21 8.73 -0.67
C HIS A 32 1.79 8.17 -0.66
N ALA A 33 1.48 7.25 0.25
CA ALA A 33 0.14 6.67 0.37
C ALA A 33 -0.89 7.72 0.84
N ALA A 34 -0.50 8.57 1.80
CA ALA A 34 -1.32 9.67 2.30
C ALA A 34 -1.62 10.71 1.22
N LEU A 35 -0.64 11.04 0.37
CA LEU A 35 -0.84 11.91 -0.78
C LEU A 35 -1.81 11.26 -1.77
N GLY A 36 -1.52 10.03 -2.21
CA GLY A 36 -2.31 9.33 -3.21
C GLY A 36 -3.78 9.16 -2.80
N VAL A 37 -4.04 8.74 -1.56
CA VAL A 37 -5.43 8.62 -1.07
C VAL A 37 -6.12 9.98 -0.96
N THR A 38 -5.40 11.05 -0.60
CA THR A 38 -5.98 12.39 -0.51
C THR A 38 -6.41 12.87 -1.90
N GLU A 39 -5.59 12.63 -2.92
CA GLU A 39 -5.92 12.98 -4.30
C GLU A 39 -7.09 12.16 -4.84
N LEU A 40 -7.13 10.85 -4.58
CA LEU A 40 -8.25 10.00 -4.98
C LEU A 40 -9.56 10.43 -4.31
N LEU A 41 -9.56 10.66 -3.00
CA LEU A 41 -10.77 11.11 -2.30
C LEU A 41 -11.18 12.53 -2.69
N THR A 42 -10.22 13.41 -2.99
CA THR A 42 -10.53 14.74 -3.52
C THR A 42 -11.18 14.65 -4.90
N ASN A 43 -10.75 13.68 -5.73
CA ASN A 43 -11.39 13.41 -7.02
C ASN A 43 -12.84 12.93 -6.84
N VAL A 44 -13.09 11.98 -5.92
CA VAL A 44 -14.46 11.57 -5.55
C VAL A 44 -15.28 12.76 -5.07
N HIS A 45 -14.76 13.53 -4.11
CA HIS A 45 -15.44 14.71 -3.55
C HIS A 45 -15.88 15.69 -4.63
N ARG A 46 -14.99 16.00 -5.57
CA ARG A 46 -15.26 16.99 -6.62
C ARG A 46 -16.16 16.46 -7.73
N HIS A 47 -15.99 15.20 -8.12
CA HIS A 47 -16.54 14.72 -9.38
C HIS A 47 -17.66 13.68 -9.25
N ALA A 48 -17.67 12.83 -8.20
CA ALA A 48 -18.65 11.75 -8.09
C ALA A 48 -20.10 12.27 -7.97
N GLN A 49 -21.02 11.65 -8.70
CA GLN A 49 -22.45 11.95 -8.67
C GLN A 49 -23.24 10.63 -8.71
N PRO A 50 -24.44 10.55 -8.09
CA PRO A 50 -25.16 11.61 -7.39
C PRO A 50 -24.63 11.90 -5.98
N ASP A 51 -23.98 10.93 -5.33
CA ASP A 51 -23.43 11.06 -4.00
C ASP A 51 -21.89 10.98 -3.99
N LYS A 52 -21.31 11.23 -2.81
CA LYS A 52 -19.86 11.19 -2.57
C LYS A 52 -19.45 9.94 -1.80
N SER A 53 -20.29 8.90 -1.83
CA SER A 53 -19.99 7.65 -1.16
C SER A 53 -18.88 6.92 -1.91
N CYS A 54 -17.95 6.36 -1.14
CA CYS A 54 -16.84 5.60 -1.68
C CYS A 54 -16.31 4.61 -0.65
N THR A 55 -15.68 3.57 -1.16
CA THR A 55 -14.97 2.58 -0.34
C THR A 55 -13.48 2.68 -0.58
N VAL A 56 -12.72 2.85 0.49
CA VAL A 56 -11.25 2.83 0.49
C VAL A 56 -10.78 1.47 0.98
N GLU A 57 -9.93 0.82 0.21
CA GLU A 57 -9.27 -0.43 0.57
C GLU A 57 -7.75 -0.27 0.49
N VAL A 58 -7.06 -0.95 1.40
CA VAL A 58 -5.60 -0.97 1.45
C VAL A 58 -5.18 -2.43 1.59
N GLU A 59 -4.40 -2.90 0.64
CA GLU A 59 -3.92 -4.27 0.58
C GLU A 59 -2.40 -4.30 0.49
N LEU A 60 -1.76 -5.16 1.27
CA LEU A 60 -0.36 -5.49 1.13
C LEU A 60 -0.23 -6.94 0.67
N LEU A 61 0.24 -7.11 -0.57
CA LEU A 61 0.53 -8.40 -1.17
C LEU A 61 2.01 -8.46 -1.54
N LEU A 62 2.75 -9.36 -0.90
CA LEU A 62 4.22 -9.48 -1.04
C LEU A 62 4.91 -8.14 -0.74
N ASP A 63 5.53 -7.53 -1.75
CA ASP A 63 6.25 -6.27 -1.75
C ASP A 63 5.46 -5.15 -2.44
N ARG A 64 4.14 -5.30 -2.56
CA ARG A 64 3.26 -4.32 -3.22
C ARG A 64 2.14 -3.89 -2.30
N LEU A 65 2.15 -2.60 -1.95
CA LEU A 65 1.03 -1.94 -1.31
C LEU A 65 0.08 -1.41 -2.40
N THR A 66 -1.18 -1.81 -2.37
CA THR A 66 -2.23 -1.30 -3.26
C THR A 66 -3.23 -0.50 -2.44
N VAL A 67 -3.56 0.71 -2.90
CA VAL A 67 -4.65 1.51 -2.36
C VAL A 67 -5.69 1.69 -3.45
N SER A 68 -6.93 1.30 -3.20
CA SER A 68 -8.05 1.45 -4.11
C SER A 68 -9.15 2.31 -3.50
N VAL A 69 -9.80 3.11 -4.35
CA VAL A 69 -10.99 3.88 -4.03
C VAL A 69 -12.08 3.52 -5.03
N HIS A 70 -13.17 2.98 -4.52
CA HIS A 70 -14.35 2.58 -5.25
C HIS A 70 -15.39 3.68 -5.09
N ASP A 71 -15.94 4.20 -6.16
CA ASP A 71 -17.09 5.13 -6.11
C ASP A 71 -18.20 4.67 -7.06
N HIS A 72 -19.42 5.16 -6.83
CA HIS A 72 -20.62 4.74 -7.56
C HIS A 72 -20.84 5.47 -8.89
N ASP A 73 -19.83 6.20 -9.39
CA ASP A 73 -19.94 7.00 -10.60
C ASP A 73 -19.11 6.37 -11.74
N PRO A 74 -19.73 5.89 -12.84
CA PRO A 74 -19.03 5.19 -13.91
C PRO A 74 -18.14 6.13 -14.77
N ARG A 75 -18.25 7.46 -14.59
CA ARG A 75 -17.48 8.41 -15.39
C ARG A 75 -15.99 8.29 -15.09
N LEU A 76 -15.25 7.86 -16.11
CA LEU A 76 -13.80 7.74 -16.02
C LEU A 76 -13.17 9.13 -15.82
N PRO A 77 -12.17 9.25 -14.94
CA PRO A 77 -11.49 10.51 -14.74
C PRO A 77 -10.68 10.84 -16.00
N THR A 78 -10.89 12.04 -16.54
CA THR A 78 -10.08 12.53 -17.65
C THR A 78 -8.74 13.04 -17.11
N MET A 79 -7.62 12.54 -17.64
CA MET A 79 -6.32 13.16 -17.40
C MET A 79 -6.32 14.55 -18.06
N GLY A 80 -6.61 15.59 -17.29
CA GLY A 80 -6.51 16.96 -17.77
C GLY A 80 -5.05 17.36 -17.87
N PHE A 81 -4.62 17.80 -19.06
CA PHE A 81 -3.45 18.69 -19.14
C PHE A 81 -3.82 19.95 -18.37
N ALA A 82 -3.18 20.16 -17.22
CA ALA A 82 -3.51 21.30 -16.38
C ALA A 82 -3.10 22.59 -17.11
N ASP A 83 -4.09 23.39 -17.53
CA ASP A 83 -3.86 24.81 -17.80
C ASP A 83 -3.27 25.42 -16.52
N SER A 84 -2.29 26.33 -16.66
CA SER A 84 -1.46 26.82 -15.54
C SER A 84 -2.25 27.42 -14.36
N SER A 85 -3.53 27.77 -14.55
CA SER A 85 -4.46 28.30 -13.55
C SER A 85 -5.47 27.28 -12.99
N ALA A 86 -5.53 26.05 -13.52
CA ALA A 86 -6.47 25.02 -13.07
C ALA A 86 -5.82 24.05 -12.07
N THR A 87 -6.32 24.03 -10.84
CA THR A 87 -5.99 22.98 -9.85
C THR A 87 -6.63 21.63 -10.23
N SER A 88 -7.61 21.65 -11.13
CA SER A 88 -8.31 20.46 -11.63
C SER A 88 -7.43 19.71 -12.62
N GLY A 89 -7.03 18.47 -12.31
CA GLY A 89 -6.28 17.59 -13.22
C GLY A 89 -4.88 17.21 -12.72
N ARG A 90 -4.32 17.93 -11.73
CA ARG A 90 -3.00 17.58 -11.16
C ARG A 90 -3.02 16.33 -10.28
N GLY A 91 -4.17 15.98 -9.70
CA GLY A 91 -4.27 14.87 -8.74
C GLY A 91 -3.82 13.52 -9.33
N LEU A 92 -4.30 13.17 -10.52
CA LEU A 92 -3.87 11.95 -11.19
C LEU A 92 -2.40 12.01 -11.63
N ALA A 93 -1.90 13.18 -12.04
CA ALA A 93 -0.49 13.36 -12.39
C ALA A 93 0.42 13.18 -11.16
N MET A 94 0.00 13.67 -9.98
CA MET A 94 0.72 13.44 -8.74
C MET A 94 0.72 11.97 -8.33
N ILE A 95 -0.44 11.29 -8.44
CA ILE A 95 -0.53 9.84 -8.22
C ILE A 95 0.42 9.11 -9.18
N ALA A 96 0.42 9.46 -10.47
CA ALA A 96 1.31 8.88 -11.46
C ALA A 96 2.79 9.10 -11.13
N ALA A 97 3.14 10.25 -10.55
CA ALA A 97 4.53 10.58 -10.20
C ALA A 97 5.04 9.85 -8.94
N VAL A 98 4.16 9.52 -7.99
CA VAL A 98 4.55 8.89 -6.71
C VAL A 98 4.28 7.38 -6.65
N SER A 99 3.55 6.84 -7.63
CA SER A 99 3.20 5.42 -7.68
C SER A 99 4.10 4.64 -8.61
N GLU A 100 4.28 3.36 -8.31
CA GLU A 100 4.91 2.41 -9.23
C GLU A 100 3.99 2.11 -10.42
N SER A 101 2.69 1.99 -10.14
CA SER A 101 1.65 1.84 -11.14
C SER A 101 0.33 2.36 -10.61
N TRP A 102 -0.57 2.76 -11.50
CA TRP A 102 -1.93 3.18 -11.15
C TRP A 102 -2.86 2.87 -12.30
N GLY A 103 -4.16 2.86 -12.04
CA GLY A 103 -5.13 2.62 -13.08
C GLY A 103 -6.56 2.87 -12.64
N VAL A 104 -7.46 2.68 -13.61
CA VAL A 104 -8.91 2.75 -13.41
C VAL A 104 -9.52 1.48 -14.00
N ARG A 105 -10.43 0.85 -13.27
CA ARG A 105 -11.25 -0.25 -13.79
C ARG A 105 -12.73 0.03 -13.48
N PRO A 106 -13.66 -0.32 -14.39
CA PRO A 106 -15.08 -0.37 -14.05
C PRO A 106 -15.33 -1.33 -12.89
N SER A 107 -16.34 -1.04 -12.07
CA SER A 107 -16.86 -1.95 -11.04
C SER A 107 -18.18 -2.54 -11.50
N ASP A 108 -18.51 -3.75 -11.06
CA ASP A 108 -19.72 -4.47 -11.48
C ASP A 108 -21.02 -3.72 -11.13
N ASP A 109 -21.01 -2.93 -10.05
CA ASP A 109 -22.14 -2.11 -9.58
C ASP A 109 -22.29 -0.75 -10.30
N ALA A 110 -21.90 -0.68 -11.59
CA ALA A 110 -21.90 0.56 -12.39
C ALA A 110 -21.05 1.71 -11.79
N GLY A 111 -20.11 1.38 -10.90
CA GLY A 111 -19.13 2.31 -10.35
C GLY A 111 -17.79 2.23 -11.06
N LYS A 112 -16.77 2.83 -10.45
CA LYS A 112 -15.38 2.67 -10.87
C LYS A 112 -14.47 2.48 -9.67
N VAL A 113 -13.34 1.84 -9.92
CA VAL A 113 -12.24 1.69 -8.98
C VAL A 113 -11.02 2.39 -9.54
N ILE A 114 -10.53 3.40 -8.82
CA ILE A 114 -9.25 4.03 -9.09
C ILE A 114 -8.26 3.50 -8.07
N TRP A 115 -7.09 3.08 -8.51
CA TRP A 115 -6.09 2.46 -7.64
C TRP A 115 -4.69 2.93 -7.99
N PHE A 116 -3.79 2.84 -7.01
CA PHE A 116 -2.36 2.99 -7.21
C PHE A 116 -1.58 2.00 -6.35
N THR A 117 -0.35 1.71 -6.75
CA THR A 117 0.54 0.81 -6.05
C THR A 117 1.84 1.49 -5.65
N LEU A 118 2.37 1.13 -4.49
CA LEU A 118 3.70 1.49 -4.02
C LEU A 118 4.52 0.23 -3.80
N SER A 119 5.81 0.27 -4.16
CA SER A 119 6.75 -0.79 -3.85
C SER A 119 7.06 -0.75 -2.36
N ALA A 120 6.61 -1.75 -1.63
CA ALA A 120 6.97 -1.96 -0.25
C ALA A 120 8.35 -2.60 -0.15
N PRO A 121 9.22 -2.14 0.77
CA PRO A 121 10.45 -2.85 1.02
C PRO A 121 10.10 -4.28 1.44
N SER A 122 10.51 -5.25 0.63
CA SER A 122 10.48 -6.64 1.07
C SER A 122 11.39 -6.73 2.29
N SER A 123 10.88 -7.31 3.37
CA SER A 123 11.69 -7.68 4.52
C SER A 123 12.70 -8.72 4.03
N THR A 124 13.80 -8.25 3.44
CA THR A 124 15.01 -9.06 3.31
C THR A 124 15.30 -9.48 4.74
N THR A 125 15.12 -10.77 5.02
CA THR A 125 15.71 -11.41 6.20
C THR A 125 17.10 -10.81 6.29
N ALA A 126 17.32 -9.97 7.30
CA ALA A 126 18.61 -9.34 7.51
C ALA A 126 19.61 -10.48 7.39
N ALA A 127 20.47 -10.41 6.38
CA ALA A 127 21.47 -11.43 6.12
C ALA A 127 22.06 -11.77 7.48
N LEU A 128 21.86 -13.02 7.92
CA LEU A 128 22.30 -13.50 9.22
C LEU A 128 23.69 -12.93 9.41
N HIS A 129 23.84 -11.98 10.33
CA HIS A 129 25.15 -11.53 10.75
C HIS A 129 25.90 -12.83 11.02
N PRO A 130 27.00 -13.15 10.31
CA PRO A 130 27.78 -14.31 10.66
C PRO A 130 28.19 -14.05 12.11
N LEU A 131 27.57 -14.79 13.04
CA LEU A 131 27.97 -14.76 14.43
C LEU A 131 29.48 -14.96 14.40
N PRO A 132 30.29 -14.11 15.06
CA PRO A 132 31.69 -14.44 15.23
C PRO A 132 31.72 -15.82 15.85
N VAL A 133 32.31 -16.78 15.15
CA VAL A 133 32.53 -18.13 15.65
C VAL A 133 33.43 -17.97 16.87
N TYR A 134 32.83 -17.89 18.05
CA TYR A 134 33.56 -17.87 19.31
C TYR A 134 33.91 -19.32 19.65
N GLY A 135 35.07 -19.78 19.20
CA GLY A 135 35.67 -21.04 19.66
C GLY A 135 36.25 -21.94 18.58
N SER A 136 37.43 -21.60 18.08
CA SER A 136 38.47 -22.55 17.65
C SER A 136 39.79 -21.79 17.74
N THR A 137 40.49 -21.82 18.87
CA THR A 137 41.27 -22.98 19.31
C THR A 137 41.38 -22.99 20.83
N THR A 138 40.73 -23.97 21.48
CA THR A 138 41.31 -24.60 22.67
C THR A 138 41.56 -26.04 22.29
N ASP A 139 42.84 -26.34 22.17
CA ASP A 139 43.41 -27.68 22.15
C ASP A 139 42.86 -28.46 23.37
N GLY A 140 42.08 -29.51 23.12
CA GLY A 140 41.48 -30.33 24.18
C GLY A 140 40.62 -31.49 23.64
N PRO A 141 40.60 -32.68 24.29
CA PRO A 141 40.57 -33.95 23.57
C PRO A 141 39.23 -34.72 23.69
N PHE A 142 38.10 -34.12 23.31
CA PHE A 142 36.81 -34.83 23.32
C PHE A 142 35.95 -34.48 22.09
N GLY A 143 35.79 -35.42 21.15
CA GLY A 143 34.55 -35.53 20.34
C GLY A 143 33.43 -36.18 21.19
N PRO A 144 32.18 -36.43 20.71
CA PRO A 144 31.79 -36.77 19.33
C PRO A 144 30.36 -36.31 18.88
N ASP A 145 29.93 -36.81 17.71
CA ASP A 145 28.57 -37.24 17.29
C ASP A 145 27.42 -36.29 16.84
N ALA A 146 27.01 -36.56 15.58
CA ALA A 146 25.67 -36.77 15.00
C ALA A 146 24.56 -35.69 15.07
N ALA A 147 24.09 -35.24 13.88
CA ALA A 147 22.68 -35.25 13.46
C ALA A 147 22.53 -34.81 11.98
N GLY A 148 21.63 -35.46 11.24
CA GLY A 148 21.43 -35.36 9.79
C GLY A 148 20.71 -34.10 9.27
N PRO A 149 20.30 -34.11 7.99
CA PRO A 149 19.97 -32.90 7.23
C PRO A 149 18.54 -32.42 7.49
N LEU A 150 18.37 -31.10 7.63
CA LEU A 150 17.07 -30.43 7.67
C LEU A 150 16.83 -29.75 6.32
N GLU A 151 15.90 -30.32 5.54
CA GLU A 151 15.32 -29.73 4.33
C GLU A 151 14.65 -28.38 4.65
N PRO A 152 14.79 -27.35 3.78
CA PRO A 152 14.06 -26.10 3.97
C PRO A 152 12.58 -26.24 3.55
N SER A 153 11.70 -26.00 4.51
CA SER A 153 10.25 -25.95 4.36
C SER A 153 9.79 -24.69 3.62
N ALA A 154 8.93 -24.87 2.62
CA ALA A 154 8.33 -23.83 1.79
C ALA A 154 7.57 -22.78 2.63
N ALA A 155 7.98 -21.52 2.52
CA ALA A 155 7.33 -20.41 3.21
C ALA A 155 5.95 -20.12 2.60
N LEU A 156 4.93 -20.26 3.46
CA LEU A 156 3.51 -20.02 3.21
C LEU A 156 3.24 -18.54 2.88
N ILE A 157 2.56 -18.31 1.75
CA ILE A 157 2.07 -17.00 1.30
C ILE A 157 1.10 -16.44 2.35
N ARG A 158 1.41 -15.27 2.93
CA ARG A 158 0.51 -14.54 3.85
C ARG A 158 0.10 -13.21 3.24
N THR A 159 -1.14 -13.16 2.75
CA THR A 159 -1.81 -11.91 2.36
C THR A 159 -2.22 -11.12 3.60
N ARG A 160 -1.95 -9.81 3.65
CA ARG A 160 -2.48 -8.91 4.69
C ARG A 160 -3.39 -7.89 4.00
N SER A 161 -4.69 -8.14 4.08
CA SER A 161 -5.71 -7.17 3.66
C SER A 161 -6.36 -6.57 4.90
N ALA A 162 -6.50 -5.25 4.93
CA ALA A 162 -7.26 -4.55 5.94
C ALA A 162 -8.35 -3.72 5.27
N VAL A 163 -9.60 -4.11 5.52
CA VAL A 163 -10.72 -3.19 5.36
C VAL A 163 -10.65 -2.25 6.56
N VAL A 164 -10.16 -1.04 6.35
CA VAL A 164 -10.26 0.01 7.37
C VAL A 164 -11.74 0.12 7.76
N GLY A 165 -12.09 0.16 9.05
CA GLY A 165 -13.46 0.18 9.56
C GLY A 165 -13.66 1.22 10.65
#